data_AF-A0A659UQ57-F1
#
_entry.id   AF-A0A659UQ57-F1
#
_cell.length_a   1.000
_cell.length_b   1.000
_cell.length_c   1.000
_cell.angle_alpha   90.00
_cell.angle_beta   90.00
_cell.angle_gamma   90.00
#
_symmetry.space_group_name_H-M   'P 1'
#
loop_
_entity.id
_entity.type
_entity.pdbx_description
1 polymer ?
#
loop_
_entity_poly.entity_id
_entity_poly.type
_entity_poly.pdbx_seq_one_letter_code
_entity_poly.pdbx_strand_id
1 'polypeptide(L)'
;TGMYKEKFLLHYNFPPYSVGETGRMGSPGRREIGHGKLAWRAIRPMLPSADQFPYTLRVVSEITESNGSSSMATVCGTSLALMDAGVPLAKPVAGIAMGLIKEGERFAVLSDILGDEDHL
;
A
#
# COMPACT_ATOMS: atom_id res chain seq x y z
N THR A 1 -14.41 10.30 22.60
CA THR A 1 -14.62 8.89 22.99
C THR A 1 -15.82 8.37 22.23
N GLY A 2 -15.61 7.55 21.21
CA GLY A 2 -16.67 7.10 20.30
C GLY A 2 -16.29 5.76 19.69
N MET A 3 -17.10 4.74 19.98
CA MET A 3 -16.97 3.43 19.35
C MET A 3 -17.46 3.55 17.90
N TYR A 4 -16.63 3.16 16.94
CA TYR A 4 -17.03 3.04 15.54
C TYR A 4 -16.63 1.67 15.00
N LYS A 5 -17.35 1.21 13.98
CA LYS A 5 -17.08 -0.07 13.31
C LYS A 5 -16.50 0.23 11.94
N GLU A 6 -15.24 -0.16 11.75
CA GLU A 6 -14.57 -0.08 10.45
C GLU A 6 -15.05 -1.23 9.56
N LYS A 7 -15.38 -0.92 8.29
CA LYS A 7 -15.84 -1.91 7.30
C LYS A 7 -14.80 -2.20 6.23
N PHE A 8 -13.74 -1.41 6.15
CA PHE A 8 -12.62 -1.66 5.24
C PHE A 8 -11.34 -1.88 6.02
N LEU A 9 -10.78 -3.08 5.91
CA LEU A 9 -9.55 -3.50 6.57
C LEU A 9 -8.49 -3.76 5.50
N LEU A 10 -7.32 -3.14 5.62
CA LEU A 10 -6.17 -3.44 4.77
C LEU A 10 -4.99 -3.78 5.66
N HIS A 11 -4.54 -5.03 5.55
CA HIS A 11 -3.35 -5.52 6.22
C HIS A 11 -2.23 -5.63 5.21
N TYR A 12 -1.03 -5.21 5.62
CA TYR A 12 0.17 -5.22 4.82
C TYR A 12 1.21 -5.98 5.60
N ASN A 13 1.86 -6.93 4.94
CA ASN A 13 2.84 -7.83 5.53
C ASN A 13 4.12 -7.77 4.69
N PHE A 14 5.26 -7.66 5.36
CA PHE A 14 6.57 -7.52 4.72
C PHE A 14 7.53 -8.59 5.26
N PRO A 15 7.42 -9.82 4.76
CA PRO A 15 8.28 -10.91 5.21
C PRO A 15 9.73 -10.69 4.75
N PRO A 16 10.73 -11.17 5.51
CA PRO A 16 12.15 -10.94 5.23
C PRO A 16 12.62 -11.61 3.93
N TYR A 17 11.95 -12.69 3.50
CA TYR A 17 12.26 -13.34 2.22
C TYR A 17 12.01 -12.42 1.02
N SER A 18 11.17 -11.39 1.16
CA SER A 18 10.88 -10.45 0.08
C SER A 18 12.07 -9.59 -0.36
N VAL A 19 13.09 -9.50 0.49
CA VAL A 19 14.37 -8.85 0.21
C VAL A 19 15.53 -9.85 0.18
N GLY A 20 15.23 -11.16 0.13
CA GLY A 20 16.23 -12.23 0.12
C GLY A 20 16.92 -12.47 1.47
N GLU A 21 16.37 -11.94 2.56
CA GLU A 21 16.93 -12.09 3.91
C GLU A 21 16.19 -13.15 4.72
N THR A 22 16.88 -13.71 5.73
CA THR A 22 16.23 -14.47 6.80
C THR A 22 15.88 -13.56 7.96
N GLY A 23 14.74 -13.79 8.63
CA GLY A 23 14.36 -12.98 9.79
C GLY A 23 13.28 -13.64 10.63
N ARG A 24 13.06 -13.08 11.83
CA ARG A 24 12.02 -13.56 12.73
C ARG A 24 10.65 -13.16 12.20
N MET A 25 9.82 -14.14 11.89
CA MET A 25 8.40 -13.93 11.59
C MET A 25 7.62 -13.65 12.88
N GLY A 26 6.66 -12.73 12.82
CA GLY A 26 5.86 -12.38 13.99
C GLY A 26 4.78 -11.34 13.70
N SER A 27 4.28 -10.73 14.76
CA SER A 27 3.27 -9.68 14.68
C SER A 27 3.78 -8.47 13.89
N PRO A 28 2.89 -7.76 13.16
CA PRO A 28 3.27 -6.65 12.31
C PRO A 28 3.92 -5.51 13.10
N GLY A 29 5.02 -5.01 12.58
CA GLY A 29 5.75 -3.87 13.10
C GLY A 29 5.12 -2.52 12.72
N ARG A 30 5.75 -1.43 13.17
CA ARG A 30 5.27 -0.06 12.89
C ARG A 30 5.24 0.28 11.40
N ARG A 31 6.28 -0.13 10.64
CA ARG A 31 6.37 0.12 9.20
C ARG A 31 5.26 -0.59 8.44
N GLU A 32 4.98 -1.85 8.76
CA GLU A 32 3.92 -2.63 8.11
C GLU A 32 2.54 -2.02 8.35
N ILE A 33 2.23 -1.62 9.59
CA ILE A 33 1.00 -0.90 9.93
C ILE A 33 0.94 0.44 9.18
N GLY A 34 2.05 1.18 9.12
CA GLY A 34 2.14 2.47 8.41
C GLY A 34 1.87 2.33 6.91
N HIS A 35 2.51 1.38 6.24
CA HIS A 35 2.32 1.10 4.81
C HIS A 35 0.91 0.60 4.52
N GLY A 36 0.37 -0.30 5.36
CA GLY A 36 -1.02 -0.71 5.27
C GLY A 36 -1.97 0.48 5.38
N LYS A 37 -1.72 1.41 6.31
CA LYS A 37 -2.55 2.61 6.45
C LYS A 37 -2.41 3.58 5.28
N LEU A 38 -1.21 3.71 4.68
CA LEU A 38 -0.99 4.51 3.48
C LEU A 38 -1.83 3.97 2.31
N ALA A 39 -1.72 2.68 2.03
CA ALA A 39 -2.49 2.06 0.94
C ALA A 39 -4.00 2.11 1.20
N TRP A 40 -4.40 1.90 2.46
CA TRP A 40 -5.80 2.03 2.88
C TRP A 40 -6.36 3.43 2.60
N ARG A 41 -5.56 4.49 2.88
CA ARG A 41 -5.96 5.88 2.64
C ARG A 41 -6.11 6.17 1.15
N ALA A 42 -5.29 5.55 0.30
CA ALA A 42 -5.37 5.70 -1.16
C ALA A 42 -6.63 5.03 -1.74
N ILE A 43 -7.00 3.84 -1.23
CA ILE A 43 -8.13 3.06 -1.77
C ILE A 43 -9.49 3.53 -1.23
N ARG A 44 -9.57 3.88 0.06
CA ARG A 44 -10.85 4.19 0.72
C ARG A 44 -11.75 5.18 -0.03
N PRO A 45 -11.25 6.28 -0.62
CA PRO A 45 -12.11 7.24 -1.33
C PRO A 45 -12.82 6.66 -2.56
N MET A 46 -12.33 5.54 -3.12
CA MET A 46 -12.92 4.88 -4.28
C MET A 46 -13.89 3.74 -3.92
N LEU A 47 -14.01 3.40 -2.64
CA LEU A 47 -14.90 2.33 -2.21
C LEU A 47 -16.37 2.76 -2.36
N PRO A 48 -17.26 1.81 -2.72
CA PRO A 48 -18.69 2.07 -2.74
C PRO A 48 -19.24 2.37 -1.34
N SER A 49 -20.39 3.02 -1.28
CA SER A 49 -21.12 3.17 -0.02
C SER A 49 -21.63 1.81 0.48
N ALA A 50 -21.90 1.71 1.79
CA ALA A 50 -22.43 0.50 2.38
C ALA A 50 -23.83 0.12 1.86
N ASP A 51 -24.60 1.09 1.35
CA ASP A 51 -25.91 0.84 0.75
C ASP A 51 -25.80 0.25 -0.65
N GLN A 52 -24.75 0.62 -1.39
CA GLN A 52 -24.47 0.09 -2.73
C GLN A 52 -23.79 -1.29 -2.68
N PHE A 53 -22.90 -1.49 -1.70
CA PHE A 53 -22.15 -2.74 -1.55
C PHE A 53 -22.06 -3.13 -0.07
N PRO A 54 -23.03 -3.90 0.47
CA PRO A 54 -23.21 -4.12 1.90
C PRO A 54 -22.26 -5.18 2.49
N TYR A 55 -20.99 -5.16 2.09
CA TYR A 55 -19.96 -6.08 2.57
C TYR A 55 -18.89 -5.37 3.41
N THR A 56 -18.33 -6.10 4.36
CA THR A 56 -17.05 -5.74 4.98
C THR A 56 -15.94 -6.27 4.09
N LEU A 57 -15.00 -5.41 3.75
CA LEU A 57 -13.89 -5.72 2.86
C LEU A 57 -12.61 -5.89 3.68
N ARG A 58 -11.92 -7.01 3.50
CA ARG A 58 -10.57 -7.22 4.02
C ARG A 58 -9.64 -7.52 2.87
N VAL A 59 -8.58 -6.73 2.77
CA VAL A 59 -7.49 -6.94 1.83
C VAL A 59 -6.23 -7.25 2.64
N VAL A 60 -5.49 -8.26 2.21
CA VAL A 60 -4.16 -8.58 2.74
C VAL A 60 -3.20 -8.48 1.58
N SER A 61 -2.22 -7.60 1.71
CA SER A 61 -1.12 -7.47 0.76
C SER A 61 0.10 -8.17 1.34
N GLU A 62 0.51 -9.25 0.67
CA GLU A 62 1.75 -9.96 0.97
C GLU A 62 2.82 -9.53 -0.01
N ILE A 63 3.85 -8.89 0.50
CA ILE A 63 4.98 -8.48 -0.32
C ILE A 63 5.88 -9.69 -0.52
N THR A 64 5.93 -10.20 -1.75
CA THR A 64 6.76 -11.35 -2.10
C THR A 64 8.15 -10.96 -2.56
N GLU A 65 8.31 -9.75 -3.07
CA GLU A 65 9.56 -9.15 -3.54
C GLU A 65 9.54 -7.63 -3.29
N SER A 66 10.69 -7.02 -3.00
CA SER A 66 10.79 -5.59 -2.77
C SER A 66 12.13 -5.03 -3.20
N ASN A 67 12.14 -4.17 -4.21
CA ASN A 67 13.29 -3.32 -4.58
C ASN A 67 12.87 -1.84 -4.80
N GLY A 68 11.81 -1.42 -4.12
CA GLY A 68 11.18 -0.10 -4.28
C GLY A 68 9.93 -0.01 -3.41
N SER A 69 8.97 0.83 -3.80
CA SER A 69 7.77 1.04 -2.98
C SER A 69 6.73 -0.07 -3.10
N SER A 70 6.91 -1.10 -2.28
CA SER A 70 5.92 -2.14 -2.01
C SER A 70 4.58 -1.60 -1.47
N SER A 71 4.57 -0.40 -0.87
CA SER A 71 3.34 0.27 -0.45
C SER A 71 2.50 0.77 -1.62
N MET A 72 3.13 1.27 -2.69
CA MET A 72 2.42 1.67 -3.92
C MET A 72 2.01 0.45 -4.74
N ALA A 73 2.85 -0.60 -4.79
CA ALA A 73 2.46 -1.90 -5.34
C ALA A 73 1.20 -2.44 -4.64
N THR A 74 1.09 -2.27 -3.33
CA THR A 74 -0.11 -2.64 -2.56
C THR A 74 -1.35 -1.86 -2.99
N VAL A 75 -1.24 -0.56 -3.30
CA VAL A 75 -2.37 0.23 -3.83
C VAL A 75 -2.83 -0.34 -5.17
N CYS A 76 -1.91 -0.52 -6.11
CA CYS A 76 -2.21 -1.06 -7.44
C CYS A 76 -2.83 -2.45 -7.34
N GLY A 77 -2.20 -3.36 -6.60
CA GLY A 77 -2.69 -4.73 -6.37
C GLY A 77 -4.05 -4.77 -5.69
N THR A 78 -4.28 -3.90 -4.70
CA THR A 78 -5.59 -3.78 -4.04
C THR A 78 -6.67 -3.31 -5.01
N SER A 79 -6.38 -2.31 -5.85
CA SER A 79 -7.34 -1.85 -6.85
C SER A 79 -7.75 -2.98 -7.80
N LEU A 80 -6.78 -3.77 -8.27
CA LEU A 80 -7.04 -4.92 -9.14
C LEU A 80 -7.82 -6.03 -8.42
N ALA A 81 -7.39 -6.41 -7.21
CA ALA A 81 -8.02 -7.48 -6.44
C ALA A 81 -9.46 -7.14 -6.03
N LEU A 82 -9.76 -5.88 -5.73
CA LEU A 82 -11.13 -5.44 -5.44
C LEU A 82 -12.02 -5.52 -6.69
N MET A 83 -11.50 -5.14 -7.86
CA MET A 83 -12.23 -5.29 -9.13
C MET A 83 -12.49 -6.76 -9.47
N ASP A 84 -11.49 -7.62 -9.29
CA ASP A 84 -11.61 -9.07 -9.50
C ASP A 84 -12.64 -9.70 -8.54
N ALA A 85 -12.67 -9.24 -7.29
CA ALA A 85 -13.68 -9.64 -6.30
C ALA A 85 -15.08 -9.06 -6.56
N GLY A 86 -15.29 -8.31 -7.64
CA GLY A 86 -16.58 -7.73 -8.02
C GLY A 86 -16.99 -6.51 -7.20
N VAL A 87 -16.06 -5.87 -6.49
CA VAL A 87 -16.33 -4.64 -5.73
C VAL A 87 -16.50 -3.47 -6.71
N PRO A 88 -17.64 -2.76 -6.69
CA PRO A 88 -17.91 -1.66 -7.60
C PRO A 88 -17.14 -0.40 -7.18
N LEU A 89 -15.83 -0.37 -7.45
CA LEU A 89 -15.00 0.81 -7.25
C LEU A 89 -15.46 1.96 -8.16
N ALA A 90 -15.42 3.19 -7.65
CA ALA A 90 -15.76 4.37 -8.44
C ALA A 90 -14.82 4.52 -9.66
N LYS A 91 -13.52 4.32 -9.47
CA LYS A 91 -12.46 4.29 -10.49
C LYS A 91 -11.26 3.44 -10.01
N PRO A 92 -10.43 2.89 -10.93
CA PRO A 92 -9.16 2.27 -10.56
C PRO A 92 -8.20 3.28 -9.92
N VAL A 93 -7.34 2.80 -9.02
CA VAL A 93 -6.30 3.59 -8.34
C VAL A 93 -4.94 2.96 -8.56
N ALA A 94 -3.95 3.79 -8.86
CA ALA A 94 -2.54 3.42 -8.91
C ALA A 94 -1.71 4.38 -8.04
N GLY A 95 -0.50 3.97 -7.72
CA GLY A 95 0.48 4.78 -6.99
C GLY A 95 1.88 4.58 -7.53
N ILE A 96 2.74 5.57 -7.33
CA ILE A 96 4.15 5.57 -7.70
C ILE A 96 4.97 6.23 -6.59
N ALA A 97 6.18 5.74 -6.34
CA ALA A 97 7.11 6.40 -5.43
C ALA A 97 8.06 7.32 -6.19
N MET A 98 8.37 8.46 -5.59
CA MET A 98 9.14 9.54 -6.21
C MET A 98 10.30 9.92 -5.30
N GLY A 99 11.44 10.25 -5.90
CA GLY A 99 12.62 10.75 -5.21
C GLY A 99 12.98 12.17 -5.67
N LEU A 100 13.81 12.85 -4.89
CA LEU A 100 14.32 14.18 -5.23
C LEU A 100 15.78 14.28 -4.81
N ILE A 101 16.68 14.42 -5.78
CA ILE A 101 18.09 14.76 -5.53
C ILE A 101 18.24 16.27 -5.71
N LYS A 102 18.88 16.97 -4.77
CA LYS A 102 19.12 18.41 -4.86
C LYS A 102 20.54 18.78 -4.40
N GLU A 103 21.28 19.47 -5.27
CA GLU A 103 22.60 20.05 -4.99
C GLU A 103 22.63 21.53 -5.37
N GLY A 104 22.61 22.41 -4.36
CA GLY A 104 22.51 23.86 -4.58
C GLY A 104 21.24 24.21 -5.37
N GLU A 105 21.42 24.79 -6.55
CA GLU A 105 20.35 25.15 -7.48
C GLU A 105 19.94 24.01 -8.44
N ARG A 106 20.70 22.92 -8.51
CA ARG A 106 20.39 21.77 -9.38
C ARG A 106 19.49 20.79 -8.63
N PHE A 107 18.45 20.30 -9.29
CA PHE A 107 17.65 19.20 -8.76
C PHE A 107 17.24 18.21 -9.86
N ALA A 108 16.99 16.97 -9.45
CA ALA A 108 16.44 15.92 -10.30
C ALA A 108 15.28 15.24 -9.56
N VAL A 109 14.15 15.08 -10.25
CA VAL A 109 13.00 14.32 -9.76
C VAL A 109 13.12 12.91 -10.32
N LEU A 110 13.16 11.91 -9.44
CA LEU A 110 13.21 10.50 -9.80
C LEU A 110 11.80 9.91 -9.74
N SER A 111 11.43 9.14 -10.76
CA SER A 111 10.14 8.45 -10.82
C SER A 111 10.34 6.94 -10.69
N ASP A 112 9.48 6.29 -9.92
CA ASP A 112 9.56 4.86 -9.59
C ASP A 112 10.91 4.46 -9.00
N ILE A 113 11.21 5.06 -7.85
CA ILE A 113 12.52 4.91 -7.21
C ILE A 113 12.79 3.48 -6.73
N LEU A 114 14.05 3.08 -6.89
CA LEU A 114 14.61 1.86 -6.33
C LEU A 114 14.86 1.99 -4.82
N GLY A 115 15.07 0.86 -4.14
CA GLY A 115 15.44 0.84 -2.72
C GLY A 115 16.71 1.64 -2.41
N ASP A 116 17.72 1.55 -3.28
CA ASP A 116 18.98 2.29 -3.12
C ASP A 116 18.78 3.80 -3.32
N GLU A 117 17.86 4.20 -4.20
CA GLU A 117 17.57 5.61 -4.50
C GLU A 117 16.78 6.33 -3.39
N ASP A 118 16.12 5.58 -2.51
CA ASP A 118 15.44 6.10 -1.31
C ASP A 118 16.44 6.42 -0.17
N HIS A 119 17.62 5.81 -0.19
CA HIS A 119 18.65 5.98 0.85
C HIS A 119 19.66 7.10 0.55
N LEU A 120 19.71 7.58 -0.70
CA LEU A 120 20.68 8.56 -1.19
C LEU A 120 20.40 10.01 -0.74
#